data_AF-A0A1R3FMT1-F1
#
_entry.id   AF-A0A1R3FMT1-F1
#
_cell.length_a   1.000
_cell.length_b   1.000
_cell.length_c   1.000
_cell.angle_alpha   90.00
_cell.angle_beta   90.00
_cell.angle_gamma   90.00
#
_symmetry.space_group_name_H-M   'P 1'
#
loop_
_entity.id
_entity.type
_entity.pdbx_description
1 polymer ?
#
loop_
_entity_poly.entity_id
_entity_poly.type
_entity_poly.pdbx_seq_one_letter_code
_entity_poly.pdbx_strand_id
1 'polypeptide(L)' 'MTDPRFQVNLLMAALVALLFLFSYYFKKYTLLRKGLQSLKKEMKTHTMKHGIDDALWEKFVIGSRKLLGDKHGKEK' A
#
# COMPACT_ATOMS: atom_id res chain seq x y z
N MET A 1 -10.26 39.41 -17.79
CA MET A 1 -11.43 38.84 -17.09
C MET A 1 -11.46 37.35 -17.38
N THR A 2 -11.16 36.49 -16.41
CA THR A 2 -11.34 35.04 -16.53
C THR A 2 -12.81 34.71 -16.38
N ASP A 3 -13.36 34.02 -17.38
CA ASP A 3 -14.77 33.67 -17.43
C ASP A 3 -15.13 32.76 -16.23
N PRO A 4 -16.12 33.13 -15.39
CA PRO A 4 -16.44 32.38 -14.17
C PRO A 4 -16.88 30.95 -14.46
N ARG A 5 -17.47 30.69 -15.64
CA ARG A 5 -17.85 29.34 -16.09
C ARG A 5 -16.63 28.47 -16.36
N PHE A 6 -15.55 29.06 -16.89
CA PHE A 6 -14.30 28.35 -17.15
C PHE A 6 -13.60 27.97 -15.84
N GLN A 7 -13.61 28.86 -14.84
CA GLN A 7 -13.07 28.55 -13.51
C GLN A 7 -13.84 27.42 -12.82
N VAL A 8 -15.18 27.41 -12.88
CA VAL A 8 -15.99 26.34 -12.28
C VAL A 8 -15.74 24.99 -12.97
N ASN A 9 -15.66 24.97 -14.31
CA ASN A 9 -15.36 23.73 -15.04
C ASN A 9 -13.95 23.21 -14.74
N LEU A 10 -12.96 24.10 -14.64
CA LEU A 10 -11.60 23.72 -14.25
C LEU A 10 -11.55 23.17 -12.82
N LEU A 11 -12.28 23.79 -11.88
CA LEU A 11 -12.37 23.34 -10.50
C LEU A 11 -13.01 21.94 -10.41
N MET A 12 -14.10 21.71 -11.14
CA MET A 12 -14.77 20.41 -11.19
C MET A 12 -13.88 19.32 -11.78
N ALA A 13 -13.15 19.62 -12.86
CA ALA A 13 -12.19 18.68 -13.44
C ALA A 13 -11.04 18.35 -12.47
N ALA A 14 -10.52 19.34 -11.75
CA ALA A 14 -9.48 19.13 -10.74
C ALA A 14 -9.99 18.27 -9.56
N LEU A 15 -11.22 18.50 -9.11
CA LEU A 15 -11.87 17.69 -8.05
C LEU A 15 -12.03 16.23 -8.47
N VAL A 16 -12.48 15.99 -9.69
CA VAL A 16 -12.62 14.63 -10.24
C VAL A 16 -11.25 13.94 -10.34
N ALA A 17 -10.22 14.64 -10.82
CA ALA A 17 -8.87 14.11 -10.90
C ALA A 17 -8.29 13.76 -9.51
N LEU A 18 -8.52 14.62 -8.51
CA LEU A 18 -8.13 14.38 -7.12
C LEU A 18 -8.81 13.14 -6.54
N LEU A 19 -10.12 12.99 -6.74
CA LEU A 19 -10.85 11.81 -6.26
C LEU A 19 -10.38 10.52 -6.95
N PHE A 20 -10.05 10.60 -8.24
CA PHE A 20 -9.55 9.45 -8.99
C PHE A 20 -8.16 9.03 -8.50
N LEU A 21 -7.25 9.98 -8.31
CA LEU A 21 -5.94 9.75 -7.70
C LEU A 21 -6.10 9.18 -6.28
N PHE A 22 -6.93 9.79 -5.45
CA PHE A 22 -7.19 9.34 -4.09
C PHE A 22 -7.69 7.89 -4.07
N SER A 23 -8.66 7.53 -4.90
CA SER A 23 -9.19 6.17 -5.02
C SER A 23 -8.11 5.16 -5.47
N TYR A 24 -7.27 5.55 -6.43
CA TYR A 24 -6.14 4.74 -6.90
C TYR A 24 -5.15 4.46 -5.76
N TYR A 25 -4.71 5.50 -5.05
CA TYR A 25 -3.82 5.35 -3.90
C TYR A 25 -4.49 4.56 -2.78
N PHE A 26 -5.76 4.81 -2.48
CA PHE A 26 -6.50 4.14 -1.42
C PHE A 26 -6.59 2.61 -1.65
N LYS A 27 -6.78 2.16 -2.90
CA LYS A 27 -6.70 0.73 -3.24
C LYS A 27 -5.30 0.16 -2.97
N LYS A 28 -4.24 0.88 -3.32
CA LYS A 28 -2.86 0.46 -3.05
C LYS A 28 -2.57 0.36 -1.55
N TYR A 29 -3.00 1.36 -0.77
CA TYR A 29 -2.85 1.38 0.69
C TYR A 29 -3.65 0.29 1.39
N THR A 30 -4.88 0.02 0.95
CA THR A 30 -5.71 -1.04 1.54
C THR A 30 -5.16 -2.43 1.27
N LEU A 31 -4.59 -2.68 0.08
CA LEU A 31 -3.85 -3.91 -0.21
C LEU A 31 -2.62 -4.06 0.67
N LEU A 32 -1.82 -2.99 0.82
CA LEU A 32 -0.67 -2.98 1.72
C LEU A 32 -1.10 -3.27 3.17
N ARG A 33 -2.16 -2.60 3.65
CA ARG A 33 -2.66 -2.76 5.02
C ARG A 33 -3.14 -4.18 5.28
N LYS A 34 -3.86 -4.80 4.34
CA LYS A 34 -4.30 -6.21 4.45
C LYS A 34 -3.11 -7.16 4.50
N GLY A 35 -2.11 -6.96 3.63
CA GLY A 35 -0.92 -7.79 3.67
C GLY A 35 -0.08 -7.59 4.93
N LEU A 36 0.05 -6.34 5.43
CA LEU A 36 0.74 -6.06 6.69
C LEU A 36 0.02 -6.72 7.88
N GLN A 37 -1.31 -6.71 7.89
CA GLN A 37 -2.09 -7.41 8.91
C GLN A 37 -1.90 -8.93 8.85
N SER A 38 -1.83 -9.51 7.65
CA SER A 38 -1.54 -10.92 7.47
C SER A 38 -0.13 -11.26 7.97
N LEU A 39 0.87 -10.46 7.60
CA LEU A 39 2.25 -10.61 8.04
C LEU A 39 2.37 -10.51 9.56
N LYS A 40 1.70 -9.53 10.16
CA LYS A 40 1.62 -9.39 11.62
C LYS A 40 1.00 -10.61 12.29
N LYS A 41 0.00 -11.24 11.66
CA LYS A 41 -0.66 -12.45 12.19
C LYS A 41 0.27 -13.66 12.12
N GLU A 42 0.95 -13.87 10.99
CA GLU A 42 1.97 -14.93 10.85
C GLU A 42 3.10 -14.78 11.86
N MET A 43 3.59 -13.55 12.04
CA MET A 43 4.61 -13.24 13.04
C MET A 43 4.16 -13.53 14.44
N LYS A 44 2.96 -13.08 14.81
CA LYS A 44 2.42 -13.34 16.15
C LYS A 44 2.32 -14.85 16.42
N THR A 45 1.90 -15.63 15.42
CA THR A 45 1.84 -17.09 15.51
C THR A 45 3.24 -17.70 15.63
N HIS A 46 4.23 -17.19 14.91
CA HIS A 46 5.62 -17.64 15.02
C HIS A 46 6.21 -17.33 16.39
N THR A 47 6.05 -16.09 16.86
CA THR A 47 6.53 -15.64 18.18
C THR A 47 5.91 -16.44 19.31
N MET A 48 4.63 -16.81 19.21
CA MET A 48 3.97 -17.66 20.21
C MET A 48 4.51 -19.10 20.25
N LYS A 49 5.09 -19.61 19.16
CA LYS A 49 5.60 -20.98 19.08
C LYS A 49 7.12 -21.10 19.27
N HIS A 50 7.87 -20.12 18.78
CA HIS A 50 9.33 -20.18 18.69
C HIS A 50 10.03 -19.02 19.43
N GLY A 51 9.29 -18.06 19.97
CA GLY A 51 9.84 -16.84 20.55
C GLY A 51 10.25 -15.81 19.49
N ILE A 52 10.94 -14.76 19.91
CA ILE A 52 11.51 -13.76 19.01
C ILE A 52 12.90 -14.27 18.59
N ASP A 53 13.02 -14.70 17.34
CA ASP A 53 14.25 -15.26 16.76
C ASP A 53 14.60 -14.58 15.42
N ASP A 54 15.81 -14.81 14.91
CA ASP A 54 16.24 -14.25 13.62
C ASP A 54 15.33 -14.67 12.44
N ALA A 55 14.72 -15.86 12.51
CA ALA A 55 13.80 -16.33 11.48
C ALA A 55 12.48 -15.52 11.45
N LEU A 56 12.03 -14.98 12.59
CA LEU A 56 10.94 -14.01 12.63
C LEU A 56 11.31 -12.73 11.86
N TRP A 57 12.56 -12.28 12.00
CA TRP A 57 13.04 -11.07 11.36
C TRP A 57 13.22 -11.25 9.85
N GLU A 58 13.71 -12.40 9.40
CA GLU A 58 13.70 -12.75 7.97
C GLU A 58 12.30 -12.76 7.39
N LYS A 59 11.32 -13.35 8.08
CA LYS A 59 9.92 -13.34 7.65
C LYS A 59 9.36 -11.92 7.54
N PHE A 60 9.78 -11.01 8.41
CA PHE A 60 9.43 -9.59 8.32
C PHE A 60 9.93 -8.95 7.03
N VAL A 61 11.22 -9.12 6.78
CA VAL A 61 11.92 -8.48 5.68
C VAL A 61 11.37 -9.02 4.36
N ILE A 62 11.20 -10.34 4.25
CA ILE A 62 10.63 -10.98 3.05
C ILE A 62 9.18 -10.56 2.81
N GLY A 63 8.34 -10.60 3.86
CA GLY A 63 6.94 -10.19 3.77
C GLY A 63 6.77 -8.72 3.40
N SER A 64 7.59 -7.84 3.97
CA SER A 64 7.60 -6.40 3.69
C SER A 64 8.09 -6.11 2.27
N ARG A 65 9.13 -6.81 1.78
CA ARG A 65 9.60 -6.72 0.38
C ARG A 65 8.50 -7.10 -0.62
N LYS A 66 7.81 -8.21 -0.35
CA LYS A 66 6.71 -8.70 -1.18
C LYS A 66 5.53 -7.71 -1.19
N LEU A 67 5.28 -7.03 -0.08
CA LEU A 67 4.24 -6.01 0.07
C LEU A 67 4.56 -4.68 -0.58
N LEU A 68 5.82 -4.26 -0.54
CA LEU A 68 6.31 -3.05 -1.20
C LEU A 68 6.42 -3.22 -2.73
N GLY A 69 6.16 -4.42 -3.24
CA GLY A 69 6.14 -4.68 -4.67
C GLY A 69 7.55 -4.72 -5.26
N ASP A 70 8.53 -5.15 -4.49
CA ASP A 70 9.87 -5.41 -4.97
C ASP A 70 9.81 -6.64 -5.91
N LYS A 71 9.43 -6.37 -7.17
CA LYS A 71 9.46 -7.32 -8.30
C LYS A 71 10.89 -7.51 -8.82
N HIS A 72 11.93 -7.13 -8.07
CA HIS A 72 13.32 -7.30 -8.48
C HIS A 72 13.82 -8.74 -8.22
N GLY A 73 13.05 -9.74 -8.68
CA GLY A 73 13.35 -11.16 -8.46
C GLY A 73 12.66 -12.13 -9.41
N LYS A 74 12.11 -11.64 -10.54
CA LYS A 74 11.64 -12.48 -11.65
C LYS A 74 12.09 -11.91 -12.99
N GLU A 75 13.39 -11.73 -13.14
CA GLU A 75 14.06 -11.94 -14.43
C GLU A 75 15.07 -13.06 -14.18
N LYS A 76 14.62 -14.27 -14.49
CA LYS A 76 15.48 -15.40 -14.86
C LYS A 76 15.31 -15.59 -16.35
#